data_AF-A0ABD5NDQ8-F1
#
_entry.id   AF-A0ABD5NDQ8-F1
#
_cell.length_a   1.000
_cell.length_b   1.000
_cell.length_c   1.000
_cell.angle_alpha   90.00
_cell.angle_beta   90.00
_cell.angle_gamma   90.00
#
_symmetry.space_group_name_H-M   'P 1'
#
loop_
_entity.id
_entity.type
_entity.pdbx_description
1 polymer ?
#
loop_
_entity_poly.entity_id
_entity_poly.type
_entity_poly.pdbx_seq_one_letter_code
_entity_poly.pdbx_strand_id
1 'polypeptide(L)'
;MTADAGDRVRVEREGATHEGVLLPSASPDHLVVKLDSGYNVGVDRDGADVEVLESGVFDVEGDAGEDASSAVEFDDDLPTIALISTGGTIASTVDYRTGAVTAQFDAEDVLRAVPDLAGRANYRGRVVANILSENMEVPIWQDLAEAVHEEIENGADGVVVMHGTDTMQYSASALSFVLDTPVPVVFTGSQRSADRPSSDNVMNAVCSVEAAKADAAEVMVCMHASESDDRCALHRGTRVRKNHTSRRDAFETVGAEPLGYVDYDEASEDATGDARGVSFTKAYTEREEAPLDIAPDLDEDVELVKFTPGMDEAFFEACEGKSGVVVEGTGLGHVHTDFVETIEELVDDGTTVVMTSQCLDGRVCDRVYDTGRDLLDAGVVEGEDMLPGTAKVKLMWALANSDDPAATMQEPLAGEITERSTPWQ
;
A
#
# COMPACT_ATOMS: atom_id res chain seq x y z
N MET A 1 -22.47 -32.36 23.61
CA MET A 1 -21.37 -31.39 23.72
C MET A 1 -21.64 -30.34 22.68
N THR A 2 -21.41 -29.07 22.98
CA THR A 2 -21.44 -28.04 21.93
C THR A 2 -20.29 -28.39 20.99
N ALA A 3 -20.56 -28.55 19.69
CA ALA A 3 -19.52 -28.81 18.72
C ALA A 3 -18.76 -27.51 18.46
N ASP A 4 -17.44 -27.55 18.53
CA ASP A 4 -16.56 -26.42 18.31
C ASP A 4 -15.89 -26.51 16.93
N ALA A 5 -15.41 -25.39 16.40
CA ALA A 5 -14.68 -25.40 15.12
C ALA A 5 -13.41 -26.28 15.26
N GLY A 6 -13.18 -27.18 14.31
CA GLY A 6 -12.10 -28.17 14.38
C GLY A 6 -12.51 -29.56 14.87
N ASP A 7 -13.73 -29.69 15.42
CA ASP A 7 -14.30 -30.99 15.75
C ASP A 7 -14.69 -31.76 14.47
N ARG A 8 -14.50 -33.07 14.49
CA ARG A 8 -15.10 -33.96 13.50
C ARG A 8 -16.53 -34.26 13.93
N VAL A 9 -17.49 -33.87 13.10
CA VAL A 9 -18.93 -33.95 13.39
C VAL A 9 -19.67 -34.77 12.34
N ARG A 10 -20.77 -35.37 12.77
CA ARG A 10 -21.85 -35.83 11.89
C ARG A 10 -23.03 -34.90 12.06
N VAL A 11 -23.48 -34.30 10.96
CA VAL A 11 -24.64 -33.41 10.90
C VAL A 11 -25.74 -34.07 10.10
N GLU A 12 -26.92 -34.23 10.71
CA GLU A 12 -28.10 -34.81 10.08
C GLU A 12 -29.20 -33.75 9.95
N ARG A 13 -29.75 -33.59 8.75
CA ARG A 13 -30.88 -32.69 8.49
C ARG A 13 -31.73 -33.19 7.33
N GLU A 14 -33.05 -33.21 7.51
CA GLU A 14 -34.03 -33.60 6.47
C GLU A 14 -33.72 -34.94 5.75
N GLY A 15 -33.09 -35.88 6.47
CA GLY A 15 -32.72 -37.20 5.93
C GLY A 15 -31.40 -37.23 5.14
N ALA A 16 -30.66 -36.12 5.09
CA ALA A 16 -29.28 -36.07 4.62
C ALA A 16 -28.32 -36.11 5.81
N THR A 17 -27.23 -36.86 5.66
CA THR A 17 -26.16 -36.99 6.65
C THR A 17 -24.85 -36.50 6.03
N HIS A 18 -24.18 -35.57 6.71
CA HIS A 18 -22.89 -35.04 6.34
C HIS A 18 -21.90 -35.31 7.47
N GLU A 19 -20.76 -35.95 7.14
CA GLU A 19 -19.71 -36.22 8.10
C GLU A 19 -18.42 -35.53 7.65
N GLY A 20 -17.76 -34.83 8.56
CA GLY A 20 -16.58 -34.04 8.24
C GLY A 20 -16.14 -33.14 9.39
N VAL A 21 -15.24 -32.22 9.10
CA VAL A 21 -14.73 -31.25 10.09
C VAL A 21 -15.64 -30.04 10.13
N LEU A 22 -16.07 -29.62 11.32
CA LEU A 22 -16.82 -28.38 11.50
C LEU A 22 -15.88 -27.19 11.29
N LEU A 23 -16.19 -26.34 10.31
CA LEU A 23 -15.46 -25.12 10.02
C LEU A 23 -16.14 -23.91 10.66
N PRO A 24 -15.40 -22.80 10.88
CA PRO A 24 -15.98 -21.50 11.20
C PRO A 24 -16.99 -21.11 10.11
N SER A 25 -18.14 -20.58 10.54
CA SER A 25 -19.19 -20.10 9.65
C SER A 25 -19.30 -18.58 9.73
N ALA A 26 -19.46 -17.94 8.57
CA ALA A 26 -19.71 -16.50 8.50
C ALA A 26 -21.12 -16.10 8.99
N SER A 27 -22.03 -17.07 9.19
CA SER A 27 -23.38 -16.86 9.70
C SER A 27 -23.69 -17.85 10.83
N PRO A 28 -24.36 -17.41 11.91
CA PRO A 28 -24.77 -18.29 13.00
C PRO A 28 -25.84 -19.32 12.57
N ASP A 29 -26.56 -19.05 11.48
CA ASP A 29 -27.70 -19.84 11.00
C ASP A 29 -27.26 -21.09 10.22
N HIS A 30 -25.99 -21.19 9.85
CA HIS A 30 -25.47 -22.31 9.06
C HIS A 30 -24.23 -22.92 9.71
N LEU A 31 -24.18 -24.24 9.72
CA LEU A 31 -23.00 -25.04 9.99
C LEU A 31 -22.25 -25.26 8.67
N VAL A 32 -20.94 -25.12 8.67
CA VAL A 32 -20.11 -25.44 7.51
C VAL A 32 -19.31 -26.69 7.82
N VAL A 33 -19.53 -27.77 7.07
CA VAL A 33 -18.84 -29.05 7.27
C VAL A 33 -17.93 -29.34 6.08
N LYS A 34 -16.64 -29.55 6.34
CA LYS A 34 -15.67 -30.00 5.34
C LYS A 34 -15.65 -31.51 5.28
N LEU A 35 -16.17 -32.05 4.18
CA LEU A 35 -16.25 -33.49 3.95
C LEU A 35 -14.86 -34.08 3.69
N ASP A 36 -14.72 -35.40 3.86
CA ASP A 36 -13.48 -36.12 3.52
C ASP A 36 -13.09 -36.00 2.03
N SER A 37 -14.03 -35.62 1.16
CA SER A 37 -13.77 -35.30 -0.25
C SER A 37 -13.05 -33.97 -0.47
N GLY A 38 -12.93 -33.13 0.57
CA GLY A 38 -12.38 -31.78 0.53
C GLY A 38 -13.40 -30.68 0.23
N TYR A 39 -14.64 -31.01 -0.11
CA TYR A 39 -15.71 -30.02 -0.34
C TYR A 39 -16.31 -29.53 0.98
N ASN A 40 -16.64 -28.24 1.02
CA ASN A 40 -17.41 -27.63 2.10
C ASN A 40 -18.90 -27.69 1.77
N VAL A 41 -19.73 -28.08 2.75
CA VAL A 41 -21.20 -28.07 2.65
C VAL A 41 -21.76 -27.18 3.76
N GLY A 42 -22.66 -26.26 3.39
CA GLY A 42 -23.46 -25.49 4.34
C GLY A 42 -24.73 -26.24 4.70
N VAL A 43 -24.97 -26.43 5.99
CA VAL A 43 -26.20 -27.03 6.53
C VAL A 43 -26.83 -26.02 7.46
N ASP A 44 -28.07 -25.61 7.18
CA ASP A 44 -28.75 -24.68 8.08
C ASP A 44 -29.04 -25.34 9.43
N ARG A 45 -28.76 -24.58 10.49
CA ARG A 45 -28.64 -25.04 11.87
C ARG A 45 -30.01 -25.35 12.47
N ASP A 46 -31.08 -24.74 11.94
CA ASP A 46 -32.44 -24.99 12.39
C ASP A 46 -32.90 -26.39 11.96
N GLY A 47 -33.10 -27.26 12.95
CA GLY A 47 -33.51 -28.64 12.73
C GLY A 47 -32.37 -29.56 12.27
N ALA A 48 -31.11 -29.15 12.43
CA ALA A 48 -29.95 -30.01 12.27
C ALA A 48 -29.58 -30.70 13.60
N ASP A 49 -29.38 -32.01 13.56
CA ASP A 49 -28.82 -32.79 14.66
C ASP A 49 -27.30 -32.91 14.47
N VAL A 50 -26.52 -32.45 15.44
CA VAL A 50 -25.04 -32.47 15.40
C VAL A 50 -24.49 -33.43 16.44
N GLU A 51 -23.79 -34.45 15.98
CA GLU A 51 -23.05 -35.41 16.80
C GLU A 51 -21.55 -35.15 16.65
N VAL A 52 -20.86 -34.86 17.76
CA VAL A 52 -19.39 -34.79 17.78
C VAL A 52 -18.84 -36.21 17.81
N LEU A 53 -18.10 -36.58 16.77
CA LEU A 53 -17.48 -37.91 16.64
C LEU A 53 -16.09 -37.93 17.29
N GLU A 54 -15.34 -36.84 17.12
CA GLU A 54 -14.01 -36.65 17.67
C GLU A 54 -13.78 -35.15 17.90
N SER A 55 -13.29 -34.77 19.09
CA SER A 55 -13.08 -33.37 19.47
C SER A 55 -11.65 -32.91 19.23
N GLY A 56 -11.44 -31.69 18.75
CA GLY A 56 -10.10 -31.09 18.57
C GLY A 56 -9.24 -31.84 17.55
N VAL A 57 -9.84 -32.37 16.48
CA VAL A 57 -9.12 -33.09 15.42
C VAL A 57 -8.19 -32.14 14.66
N PHE A 58 -8.59 -30.88 14.56
CA PHE A 58 -7.81 -29.81 13.99
C PHE A 58 -7.87 -28.61 14.92
N ASP A 59 -6.72 -27.99 15.17
CA ASP A 59 -6.70 -26.69 15.83
C ASP A 59 -7.08 -25.63 14.79
N VAL A 60 -8.27 -25.05 14.93
CA VAL A 60 -8.77 -24.00 14.03
C VAL A 60 -8.61 -22.62 14.68
N GLU A 61 -8.29 -22.58 15.98
CA GLU A 61 -7.91 -21.38 16.71
C GLU A 61 -6.38 -21.29 16.78
N GLY A 62 -5.78 -20.90 15.65
CA GLY A 62 -4.45 -20.28 15.63
C GLY A 62 -3.31 -21.12 16.18
N ASP A 63 -2.88 -22.15 15.45
CA ASP A 63 -1.57 -22.74 15.69
C ASP A 63 -0.50 -21.92 14.96
N ALA A 64 -0.03 -20.86 15.63
CA ALA A 64 1.37 -20.45 15.56
C ALA A 64 2.19 -21.49 16.34
N GLY A 65 2.28 -22.70 15.78
CA GLY A 65 2.85 -23.87 16.43
C GLY A 65 4.37 -23.87 16.40
N GLU A 66 4.95 -23.51 17.55
CA GLU A 66 6.22 -23.93 18.15
C GLU A 66 7.47 -24.16 17.26
N ASP A 67 8.44 -23.26 17.47
CA ASP A 67 9.86 -23.56 17.68
C ASP A 67 10.56 -24.47 16.65
N ALA A 68 10.69 -23.96 15.43
CA ALA A 68 11.94 -24.12 14.71
C ALA A 68 12.67 -22.79 14.73
N SER A 69 13.31 -22.43 15.85
CA SER A 69 14.27 -21.32 15.89
C SER A 69 15.49 -21.70 15.04
N SER A 70 15.32 -21.62 13.73
CA SER A 70 16.40 -21.61 12.77
C SER A 70 16.88 -20.17 12.74
N ALA A 71 17.64 -19.76 13.76
CA ALA A 71 18.30 -18.46 13.76
C ALA A 71 18.98 -18.30 12.40
N VAL A 72 18.45 -17.42 11.55
CA VAL A 72 19.01 -17.14 10.23
C VAL A 72 20.41 -16.62 10.53
N GLU A 73 21.43 -17.41 10.19
CA GLU A 73 22.81 -16.97 10.34
C GLU A 73 23.03 -15.87 9.31
N PHE A 74 23.40 -14.68 9.78
CA PHE A 74 23.71 -13.56 8.91
C PHE A 74 25.04 -13.85 8.23
N ASP A 75 25.07 -13.66 6.92
CA ASP A 75 26.30 -13.73 6.12
C ASP A 75 26.85 -12.31 5.98
N ASP A 76 28.06 -12.05 6.50
CA ASP A 76 28.71 -10.74 6.44
C ASP A 76 28.94 -10.24 5.01
N ASP A 77 28.90 -11.13 4.01
CA ASP A 77 29.05 -10.80 2.59
C ASP A 77 27.71 -10.44 1.90
N LEU A 78 26.58 -10.51 2.61
CA LEU A 78 25.23 -10.19 2.08
C LEU A 78 24.68 -8.87 2.65
N PRO A 79 23.94 -8.09 1.83
CA PRO A 79 23.25 -6.90 2.32
C PRO A 79 22.15 -7.28 3.32
N THR A 80 21.87 -6.39 4.27
CA THR A 80 20.78 -6.52 5.22
C THR A 80 19.54 -5.79 4.71
N ILE A 81 18.44 -6.52 4.49
CA ILE A 81 17.16 -5.97 4.06
C ILE A 81 16.13 -6.11 5.19
N ALA A 82 15.55 -4.99 5.59
CA ALA A 82 14.42 -4.99 6.53
C ALA A 82 13.12 -5.27 5.78
N LEU A 83 12.36 -6.24 6.26
CA LEU A 83 11.06 -6.66 5.78
C LEU A 83 10.00 -6.16 6.76
N ILE A 84 9.34 -5.05 6.41
CA ILE A 84 8.35 -4.41 7.26
C ILE A 84 6.95 -4.76 6.76
N SER A 85 6.10 -5.31 7.64
CA SER A 85 4.70 -5.62 7.33
C SER A 85 3.76 -4.61 7.96
N THR A 86 2.83 -4.08 7.16
CA THR A 86 1.67 -3.30 7.64
C THR A 86 0.36 -4.09 7.45
N GLY A 87 0.45 -5.38 7.16
CA GLY A 87 -0.62 -6.22 6.67
C GLY A 87 -0.47 -6.52 5.17
N GLY A 88 -1.56 -6.96 4.55
CA GLY A 88 -1.53 -7.39 3.15
C GLY A 88 -1.18 -8.87 2.97
N THR A 89 -1.59 -9.42 1.83
CA THR A 89 -1.66 -10.87 1.61
C THR A 89 -0.39 -11.48 1.04
N ILE A 90 0.69 -10.71 0.85
CA ILE A 90 1.89 -11.15 0.13
C ILE A 90 2.60 -12.32 0.84
N ALA A 91 2.56 -12.33 2.17
CA ALA A 91 3.03 -13.42 3.03
C ALA A 91 1.86 -14.03 3.81
N SER A 92 0.84 -14.54 3.11
CA SER A 92 -0.24 -15.32 3.72
C SER A 92 -0.13 -16.79 3.31
N THR A 93 -0.37 -17.72 4.24
CA THR A 93 -0.40 -19.16 3.97
C THR A 93 -1.81 -19.69 4.16
N VAL A 94 -2.23 -20.61 3.27
CA VAL A 94 -3.47 -21.38 3.46
C VAL A 94 -3.18 -22.71 4.11
N ASP A 95 -3.83 -22.96 5.24
CA ASP A 95 -3.95 -24.30 5.77
C ASP A 95 -5.00 -25.06 4.94
N TYR A 96 -4.56 -25.96 4.06
CA TYR A 96 -5.47 -26.76 3.23
C TYR A 96 -6.36 -27.72 4.02
N ARG A 97 -6.08 -27.98 5.30
CA ARG A 97 -6.91 -28.83 6.17
C ARG A 97 -8.12 -28.05 6.67
N THR A 98 -7.92 -26.80 7.11
CA THR A 98 -9.01 -25.95 7.65
C THR A 98 -9.60 -25.00 6.60
N GLY A 99 -8.84 -24.65 5.56
CA GLY A 99 -9.14 -23.57 4.61
C GLY A 99 -8.85 -22.17 5.16
N ALA A 100 -8.26 -22.06 6.34
CA ALA A 100 -7.91 -20.78 6.95
C ALA A 100 -6.70 -20.16 6.26
N VAL A 101 -6.68 -18.82 6.21
CA VAL A 101 -5.56 -18.02 5.72
C VAL A 101 -4.91 -17.35 6.93
N THR A 102 -3.63 -17.59 7.17
CA THR A 102 -2.87 -16.97 8.27
C THR A 102 -1.84 -16.00 7.70
N ALA A 103 -1.77 -14.79 8.26
CA ALA A 103 -0.72 -13.83 7.95
C ALA A 103 0.58 -14.21 8.68
N GLN A 104 1.71 -14.00 8.02
CA GLN A 104 3.05 -14.32 8.52
C GLN A 104 3.69 -13.09 9.19
N PHE A 105 4.42 -13.30 10.30
CA PHE A 105 4.80 -12.19 11.21
C PHE A 105 6.30 -11.97 11.37
N ASP A 106 7.15 -12.98 11.13
CA ASP A 106 8.60 -12.82 11.20
C ASP A 106 9.29 -13.05 9.85
N ALA A 107 10.59 -12.75 9.76
CA ALA A 107 11.35 -12.94 8.52
C ALA A 107 11.38 -14.41 8.07
N GLU A 108 11.38 -15.35 9.02
CA GLU A 108 11.37 -16.78 8.70
C GLU A 108 10.06 -17.18 8.00
N ASP A 109 8.95 -16.65 8.46
CA ASP A 109 7.64 -16.90 7.88
C ASP A 109 7.53 -16.35 6.45
N VAL A 110 8.11 -15.17 6.19
CA VAL A 110 8.19 -14.60 4.84
C VAL A 110 9.05 -15.48 3.93
N LEU A 111 10.19 -15.97 4.43
CA LEU A 111 11.05 -16.91 3.71
C LEU A 111 10.37 -18.27 3.48
N ARG A 112 9.52 -18.74 4.39
CA ARG A 112 8.70 -19.95 4.20
C ARG A 112 7.66 -19.73 3.11
N ALA A 113 7.04 -18.54 3.06
CA ALA A 113 6.04 -18.18 2.06
C ALA A 113 6.67 -17.91 0.68
N VAL A 114 7.87 -17.33 0.64
CA VAL A 114 8.62 -17.01 -0.58
C VAL A 114 10.05 -17.55 -0.47
N PRO A 115 10.26 -18.87 -0.69
CA PRO A 115 11.57 -19.51 -0.57
C PRO A 115 12.64 -18.92 -1.51
N ASP A 116 12.21 -18.32 -2.62
CA ASP A 116 13.08 -17.65 -3.60
C ASP A 116 13.88 -16.48 -3.00
N LEU A 117 13.47 -15.95 -1.84
CA LEU A 117 14.22 -14.93 -1.12
C LEU A 117 15.46 -15.48 -0.40
N ALA A 118 15.50 -16.79 -0.10
CA ALA A 118 16.58 -17.38 0.68
C ALA A 118 17.96 -17.17 0.01
N GLY A 119 18.93 -16.66 0.78
CA GLY A 119 20.30 -16.43 0.32
C GLY A 119 20.52 -15.15 -0.50
N ARG A 120 19.48 -14.32 -0.70
CA ARG A 120 19.60 -13.03 -1.40
C ARG A 120 20.13 -11.89 -0.55
N ALA A 121 19.77 -11.92 0.72
CA ALA A 121 20.07 -10.90 1.70
C ALA A 121 19.95 -11.50 3.11
N ASN A 122 20.51 -10.81 4.09
CA ASN A 122 20.16 -10.99 5.49
C ASN A 122 18.83 -10.29 5.76
N TYR A 123 17.86 -10.98 6.35
CA TYR A 123 16.53 -10.41 6.56
C TYR A 123 16.25 -10.09 8.02
N ARG A 124 15.69 -8.90 8.26
CA ARG A 124 15.11 -8.52 9.55
C ARG A 124 13.61 -8.33 9.37
N GLY A 125 12.79 -9.07 10.10
CA GLY A 125 11.34 -8.97 10.01
C GLY A 125 10.79 -8.05 11.10
N ARG A 126 9.91 -7.12 10.73
CA ARG A 126 9.21 -6.24 11.68
C ARG A 126 7.75 -6.08 11.27
N VAL A 127 6.84 -6.19 12.24
CA VAL A 127 5.42 -5.90 12.04
C VAL A 127 5.12 -4.55 12.65
N VAL A 128 4.67 -3.61 11.83
CA VAL A 128 4.18 -2.30 12.26
C VAL A 128 2.66 -2.36 12.48
N ALA A 129 1.95 -2.97 11.55
CA ALA A 129 0.51 -3.14 11.63
C ALA A 129 0.07 -4.46 10.98
N ASN A 130 -1.14 -4.90 11.28
CA ASN A 130 -1.79 -6.00 10.57
C ASN A 130 -3.23 -5.62 10.25
N ILE A 131 -3.38 -4.79 9.22
CA ILE A 131 -4.67 -4.26 8.80
C ILE A 131 -4.89 -4.46 7.30
N LEU A 132 -6.16 -4.38 6.89
CA LEU A 132 -6.51 -4.22 5.48
C LEU A 132 -6.19 -2.78 5.07
N SER A 133 -5.66 -2.59 3.85
CA SER A 133 -5.18 -1.28 3.38
C SER A 133 -6.27 -0.20 3.38
N GLU A 134 -7.53 -0.56 3.18
CA GLU A 134 -8.67 0.36 3.24
C GLU A 134 -8.93 0.96 4.63
N ASN A 135 -8.34 0.39 5.69
CA ASN A 135 -8.41 0.89 7.07
C ASN A 135 -7.10 1.58 7.49
N MET A 136 -6.24 1.96 6.54
CA MET A 136 -5.00 2.69 6.82
C MET A 136 -5.31 4.11 7.32
N GLU A 137 -4.62 4.54 8.36
CA GLU A 137 -4.81 5.84 9.01
C GLU A 137 -3.47 6.54 9.22
N VAL A 138 -3.50 7.86 9.43
CA VAL A 138 -2.30 8.71 9.57
C VAL A 138 -1.35 8.20 10.66
N PRO A 139 -1.79 7.86 11.89
CA PRO A 139 -0.87 7.35 12.92
C PRO A 139 -0.07 6.12 12.48
N ILE A 140 -0.64 5.27 11.63
CA ILE A 140 0.06 4.08 11.11
C ILE A 140 1.16 4.47 10.12
N TRP A 141 0.96 5.53 9.34
CA TRP A 141 2.03 6.07 8.49
C TRP A 141 3.19 6.63 9.32
N GLN A 142 2.89 7.26 10.46
CA GLN A 142 3.90 7.78 11.39
C GLN A 142 4.68 6.64 12.02
N ASP A 143 3.99 5.63 12.58
CA ASP A 143 4.60 4.41 13.14
C ASP A 143 5.46 3.68 12.09
N LEU A 144 5.00 3.64 10.83
CA LEU A 144 5.74 3.04 9.72
C LEU A 144 7.01 3.83 9.41
N ALA A 145 6.94 5.17 9.34
CA ALA A 145 8.09 6.02 9.07
C ALA A 145 9.16 5.88 10.16
N GLU A 146 8.75 5.87 11.44
CA GLU A 146 9.64 5.63 12.57
C GLU A 146 10.29 4.25 12.49
N ALA A 147 9.51 3.21 12.19
CA ALA A 147 10.03 1.86 12.05
C ALA A 147 11.05 1.73 10.91
N VAL A 148 10.77 2.35 9.75
CA VAL A 148 11.70 2.38 8.61
C VAL A 148 12.99 3.11 8.99
N HIS A 149 12.87 4.30 9.60
CA HIS A 149 14.01 5.07 10.07
C HIS A 149 14.88 4.27 11.04
N GLU A 150 14.29 3.62 12.05
CA GLU A 150 15.01 2.78 13.01
C GLU A 150 15.72 1.60 12.36
N GLU A 151 15.11 0.92 11.38
CA GLU A 151 15.79 -0.18 10.68
C GLU A 151 17.01 0.29 9.89
N ILE A 152 16.91 1.44 9.23
CA ILE A 152 18.03 2.06 8.50
C ILE A 152 19.12 2.51 9.47
N GLU A 153 18.77 3.14 10.59
CA GLU A 153 19.73 3.54 11.63
C GLU A 153 20.47 2.32 12.21
N ASN A 154 19.79 1.17 12.31
CA ASN A 154 20.37 -0.10 12.74
C ASN A 154 21.13 -0.83 11.62
N GLY A 155 21.43 -0.16 10.50
CA GLY A 155 22.27 -0.66 9.42
C GLY A 155 21.56 -1.57 8.42
N ALA A 156 20.29 -1.32 8.13
CA ALA A 156 19.65 -1.91 6.95
C ALA A 156 20.16 -1.23 5.67
N ASP A 157 20.61 -2.02 4.71
CA ASP A 157 21.04 -1.58 3.38
C ASP A 157 19.84 -1.29 2.45
N GLY A 158 18.63 -1.60 2.88
CA GLY A 158 17.39 -1.31 2.16
C GLY A 158 16.19 -1.83 2.94
N VAL A 159 15.01 -1.31 2.61
CA VAL A 159 13.76 -1.67 3.29
C VAL A 159 12.73 -2.09 2.26
N VAL A 160 12.03 -3.20 2.52
CA VAL A 160 10.86 -3.63 1.75
C VAL A 160 9.63 -3.55 2.65
N VAL A 161 8.66 -2.72 2.27
CA VAL A 161 7.39 -2.56 2.97
C VAL A 161 6.31 -3.39 2.28
N MET A 162 5.91 -4.48 2.94
CA MET A 162 4.81 -5.34 2.54
C MET A 162 3.48 -4.70 2.96
N HIS A 163 2.71 -4.26 1.96
CA HIS A 163 1.55 -3.41 2.15
C HIS A 163 0.34 -3.88 1.33
N GLY A 164 -0.87 -3.63 1.83
CA GLY A 164 -2.10 -3.87 1.07
C GLY A 164 -2.23 -2.91 -0.13
N THR A 165 -2.78 -3.39 -1.24
CA THR A 165 -2.68 -2.65 -2.52
C THR A 165 -3.59 -1.42 -2.64
N ASP A 166 -4.68 -1.31 -1.86
CA ASP A 166 -5.70 -0.28 -2.11
C ASP A 166 -5.24 1.13 -1.76
N THR A 167 -4.42 1.27 -0.71
CA THR A 167 -3.92 2.57 -0.22
C THR A 167 -2.41 2.71 -0.31
N MET A 168 -1.71 1.73 -0.91
CA MET A 168 -0.24 1.74 -1.05
C MET A 168 0.31 3.02 -1.67
N GLN A 169 -0.39 3.61 -2.65
CA GLN A 169 -0.01 4.88 -3.26
C GLN A 169 0.04 6.05 -2.25
N TYR A 170 -0.84 6.05 -1.25
CA TYR A 170 -0.91 7.09 -0.22
C TYR A 170 0.22 6.88 0.80
N SER A 171 0.40 5.65 1.27
CA SER A 171 1.48 5.30 2.20
C SER A 171 2.87 5.56 1.61
N ALA A 172 3.07 5.23 0.32
CA ALA A 172 4.30 5.52 -0.38
C ALA A 172 4.50 7.03 -0.54
N SER A 173 3.45 7.80 -0.87
CA SER A 173 3.53 9.27 -0.89
C SER A 173 3.86 9.83 0.49
N ALA A 174 3.26 9.30 1.57
CA ALA A 174 3.50 9.77 2.94
C ALA A 174 4.96 9.57 3.33
N LEU A 175 5.48 8.35 3.18
CA LEU A 175 6.88 8.04 3.42
C LEU A 175 7.83 8.89 2.56
N SER A 176 7.45 9.24 1.34
CA SER A 176 8.29 10.11 0.49
C SER A 176 8.46 11.53 1.03
N PHE A 177 7.53 12.04 1.85
CA PHE A 177 7.63 13.39 2.42
C PHE A 177 8.15 13.39 3.85
N VAL A 178 7.84 12.37 4.64
CA VAL A 178 8.22 12.31 6.06
C VAL A 178 9.63 11.76 6.29
N LEU A 179 10.27 11.12 5.31
CA LEU A 179 11.54 10.42 5.47
C LEU A 179 12.54 10.82 4.37
N ASP A 180 13.68 11.39 4.79
CA ASP A 180 14.89 11.44 3.98
C ASP A 180 15.67 10.14 4.21
N THR A 181 16.02 9.44 3.13
CA THR A 181 16.63 8.10 3.23
C THR A 181 17.94 7.99 2.43
N PRO A 182 19.01 7.43 3.03
CA PRO A 182 20.26 7.12 2.32
C PRO A 182 20.20 5.79 1.56
N VAL A 183 19.14 4.99 1.76
CA VAL A 183 18.95 3.66 1.16
C VAL A 183 17.56 3.52 0.53
N PRO A 184 17.33 2.56 -0.38
CA PRO A 184 16.02 2.38 -1.00
C PRO A 184 14.96 1.90 0.01
N VAL A 185 13.75 2.44 -0.14
CA VAL A 185 12.55 1.99 0.60
C VAL A 185 11.49 1.57 -0.41
N VAL A 186 11.22 0.27 -0.52
CA VAL A 186 10.42 -0.32 -1.59
C VAL A 186 9.12 -0.90 -1.06
N PHE A 187 8.00 -0.24 -1.34
CA PHE A 187 6.67 -0.77 -1.11
C PHE A 187 6.33 -1.86 -2.13
N THR A 188 5.68 -2.91 -1.66
CA THR A 188 5.19 -3.99 -2.52
C THR A 188 3.99 -4.70 -1.92
N GLY A 189 3.32 -5.50 -2.73
CA GLY A 189 2.13 -6.27 -2.35
C GLY A 189 1.75 -7.28 -3.42
N SER A 190 0.53 -7.80 -3.34
CA SER A 190 -0.01 -8.75 -4.32
C SER A 190 -1.47 -8.47 -4.65
N GLN A 191 -1.81 -8.46 -5.94
CA GLN A 191 -3.17 -8.32 -6.46
C GLN A 191 -3.94 -9.65 -6.44
N ARG A 192 -3.23 -10.77 -6.34
CA ARG A 192 -3.77 -12.11 -6.16
C ARG A 192 -3.29 -12.63 -4.82
N SER A 193 -4.23 -13.12 -4.03
CA SER A 193 -3.94 -13.73 -2.72
C SER A 193 -2.81 -14.77 -2.83
N ALA A 194 -1.85 -14.73 -1.89
CA ALA A 194 -0.65 -15.57 -1.89
C ALA A 194 -0.92 -17.08 -1.86
N ASP A 195 -2.10 -17.49 -1.43
CA ASP A 195 -2.51 -18.90 -1.42
C ASP A 195 -2.75 -19.50 -2.81
N ARG A 196 -2.82 -18.64 -3.83
CA ARG A 196 -3.08 -19.06 -5.21
C ARG A 196 -1.76 -19.34 -5.91
N PRO A 197 -1.64 -20.47 -6.64
CA PRO A 197 -0.46 -20.74 -7.47
C PRO A 197 -0.20 -19.70 -8.56
N SER A 198 -1.22 -18.90 -8.92
CA SER A 198 -1.08 -17.78 -9.86
C SER A 198 -0.92 -16.45 -9.14
N SER A 199 -0.48 -16.45 -7.88
CA SER A 199 -0.20 -15.22 -7.15
C SER A 199 0.99 -14.49 -7.78
N ASP A 200 0.93 -13.17 -7.73
CA ASP A 200 2.00 -12.25 -8.08
C ASP A 200 2.97 -11.99 -6.92
N ASN A 201 2.70 -12.56 -5.73
CA ASN A 201 3.47 -12.32 -4.51
C ASN A 201 4.96 -12.65 -4.62
N VAL A 202 5.32 -13.81 -5.19
CA VAL A 202 6.70 -14.27 -5.29
C VAL A 202 7.53 -13.31 -6.13
N MET A 203 7.05 -13.02 -7.34
CA MET A 203 7.75 -12.12 -8.26
C MET A 203 7.85 -10.70 -7.70
N ASN A 204 6.76 -10.16 -7.15
CA ASN A 204 6.79 -8.83 -6.54
C ASN A 204 7.78 -8.77 -5.36
N ALA A 205 7.81 -9.79 -4.50
CA ALA A 205 8.75 -9.84 -3.37
C ALA A 205 10.22 -9.93 -3.83
N VAL A 206 10.53 -10.84 -4.77
CA VAL A 206 11.89 -10.99 -5.33
C VAL A 206 12.34 -9.68 -5.98
N CYS A 207 11.53 -9.11 -6.87
CA CYS A 207 11.87 -7.86 -7.54
C CYS A 207 12.04 -6.70 -6.55
N SER A 208 11.23 -6.65 -5.49
CA SER A 208 11.32 -5.60 -4.47
C SER A 208 12.59 -5.72 -3.63
N VAL A 209 13.02 -6.94 -3.30
CA VAL A 209 14.30 -7.18 -2.62
C VAL A 209 15.47 -6.77 -3.50
N GLU A 210 15.47 -7.12 -4.80
CA GLU A 210 16.53 -6.68 -5.70
C GLU A 210 16.54 -5.15 -5.87
N ALA A 211 15.37 -4.51 -5.94
CA ALA A 211 15.28 -3.06 -5.95
C ALA A 211 15.77 -2.44 -4.63
N ALA A 212 15.51 -3.07 -3.49
CA ALA A 212 15.98 -2.62 -2.18
C ALA A 212 17.51 -2.73 -2.02
N LYS A 213 18.16 -3.59 -2.81
CA LYS A 213 19.62 -3.70 -2.92
C LYS A 213 20.24 -2.72 -3.91
N ALA A 214 19.45 -2.13 -4.82
CA ALA A 214 19.95 -1.28 -5.90
C ALA A 214 20.27 0.14 -5.43
N ASP A 215 20.82 0.98 -6.31
CA ASP A 215 21.38 2.30 -5.95
C ASP A 215 20.37 3.44 -5.73
N ALA A 216 19.09 3.25 -6.06
CA ALA A 216 18.08 4.32 -5.96
C ALA A 216 17.54 4.47 -4.53
N ALA A 217 18.12 5.41 -3.78
CA ALA A 217 17.71 5.77 -2.43
C ALA A 217 16.47 6.69 -2.45
N GLU A 218 15.35 6.14 -2.88
CA GLU A 218 14.04 6.79 -2.87
C GLU A 218 12.99 5.87 -2.26
N VAL A 219 11.85 6.44 -1.89
CA VAL A 219 10.63 5.69 -1.63
C VAL A 219 9.99 5.31 -2.96
N MET A 220 9.89 4.00 -3.21
CA MET A 220 9.41 3.42 -4.45
C MET A 220 8.26 2.44 -4.21
N VAL A 221 7.45 2.20 -5.24
CA VAL A 221 6.53 1.05 -5.32
C VAL A 221 7.04 0.11 -6.41
N CYS A 222 7.19 -1.18 -6.06
CA CYS A 222 7.58 -2.24 -6.98
C CYS A 222 6.44 -3.26 -7.16
N MET A 223 5.86 -3.27 -8.35
CA MET A 223 4.74 -4.14 -8.75
C MET A 223 4.92 -4.58 -10.20
N HIS A 224 4.24 -5.64 -10.64
CA HIS A 224 4.22 -6.09 -12.04
C HIS A 224 4.11 -4.94 -13.06
N ALA A 225 4.97 -4.93 -14.08
CA ALA A 225 4.90 -3.96 -15.17
C ALA A 225 3.90 -4.35 -16.27
N SER A 226 3.47 -5.62 -16.29
CA SER A 226 2.52 -6.17 -17.25
C SER A 226 1.71 -7.29 -16.61
N GLU A 227 0.71 -7.83 -17.31
CA GLU A 227 -0.02 -9.03 -16.85
C GLU A 227 0.86 -10.29 -16.77
N SER A 228 2.05 -10.26 -17.38
CA SER A 228 2.99 -11.39 -17.47
C SER A 228 3.99 -11.40 -16.31
N ASP A 229 4.47 -12.58 -15.97
CA ASP A 229 5.51 -12.77 -14.96
C ASP A 229 6.91 -12.59 -15.57
N ASP A 230 7.16 -11.40 -16.16
CA ASP A 230 8.41 -11.08 -16.87
C ASP A 230 9.25 -10.00 -16.16
N ARG A 231 8.63 -8.91 -15.73
CA ARG A 231 9.31 -7.81 -15.02
C ARG A 231 8.37 -7.00 -14.12
N CYS A 232 8.93 -6.42 -13.06
CA CYS A 232 8.26 -5.41 -12.25
C CYS A 232 8.66 -4.00 -12.69
N ALA A 233 7.78 -3.03 -12.52
CA ALA A 233 8.06 -1.61 -12.69
C ALA A 233 8.38 -0.99 -11.32
N LEU A 234 9.35 -0.08 -11.31
CA LEU A 234 9.71 0.73 -10.15
C LEU A 234 9.10 2.12 -10.33
N HIS A 235 8.13 2.45 -9.49
CA HIS A 235 7.44 3.73 -9.51
C HIS A 235 7.93 4.60 -8.37
N ARG A 236 8.19 5.89 -8.62
CA ARG A 236 8.41 6.86 -7.54
C ARG A 236 7.17 6.95 -6.66
N GLY A 237 7.32 6.92 -5.34
CA GLY A 237 6.20 6.85 -4.38
C GLY A 237 5.17 7.98 -4.51
N THR A 238 5.59 9.15 -4.98
CA THR A 238 4.75 10.33 -5.19
C THR A 238 4.09 10.42 -6.58
N ARG A 239 4.40 9.49 -7.50
CA ARG A 239 3.88 9.48 -8.87
C ARG A 239 3.12 8.22 -9.24
N VAL A 240 3.00 7.28 -8.30
CA VAL A 240 2.33 6.01 -8.50
C VAL A 240 0.84 6.11 -8.18
N ARG A 241 0.00 5.47 -9.00
CA ARG A 241 -1.43 5.32 -8.73
C ARG A 241 -1.92 3.92 -9.09
N LYS A 242 -2.80 3.35 -8.26
CA LYS A 242 -3.53 2.13 -8.58
C LYS A 242 -4.68 2.46 -9.54
N ASN A 243 -4.45 2.24 -10.83
CA ASN A 243 -5.38 2.58 -11.91
C ASN A 243 -6.30 1.44 -12.32
N HIS A 244 -6.03 0.20 -11.87
CA HIS A 244 -6.92 -0.94 -12.08
C HIS A 244 -7.29 -1.63 -10.77
N THR A 245 -8.53 -2.11 -10.67
CA THR A 245 -9.06 -2.70 -9.43
C THR A 245 -8.57 -4.12 -9.14
N SER A 246 -7.97 -4.79 -10.13
CA SER A 246 -7.65 -6.22 -10.03
C SER A 246 -6.55 -6.74 -10.95
N ARG A 247 -5.90 -5.90 -11.76
CA ARG A 247 -4.88 -6.36 -12.71
C ARG A 247 -3.56 -6.50 -11.96
N ARG A 248 -2.62 -7.32 -12.44
CA ARG A 248 -1.28 -7.41 -11.83
C ARG A 248 -0.52 -6.10 -12.06
N ASP A 249 -0.58 -5.59 -13.27
CA ASP A 249 -0.14 -4.25 -13.71
C ASP A 249 -1.13 -3.15 -13.33
N ALA A 250 -1.67 -3.21 -12.10
CA ALA A 250 -2.63 -2.21 -11.63
C ALA A 250 -2.00 -0.86 -11.27
N PHE A 251 -0.70 -0.83 -10.94
CA PHE A 251 0.02 0.37 -10.55
C PHE A 251 0.71 0.98 -11.77
N GLU A 252 0.49 2.27 -11.96
CA GLU A 252 1.06 3.03 -13.08
C GLU A 252 1.71 4.31 -12.55
N THR A 253 2.81 4.71 -13.17
CA THR A 253 3.35 6.06 -13.00
C THR A 253 2.49 7.02 -13.81
N VAL A 254 1.96 8.07 -13.18
CA VAL A 254 1.12 9.06 -13.84
C VAL A 254 1.94 10.29 -14.23
N GLY A 255 1.72 10.81 -15.44
CA GLY A 255 2.43 11.97 -15.98
C GLY A 255 3.90 11.73 -16.32
N ALA A 256 4.40 10.50 -16.22
CA ALA A 256 5.78 10.13 -16.54
C ALA A 256 5.92 8.61 -16.79
N GLU A 257 7.10 8.19 -17.24
CA GLU A 257 7.48 6.76 -17.26
C GLU A 257 7.98 6.32 -15.88
N PRO A 258 7.89 5.01 -15.53
CA PRO A 258 8.51 4.46 -14.33
C PRO A 258 9.99 4.85 -14.15
N LEU A 259 10.45 4.91 -12.90
CA LEU A 259 11.88 5.16 -12.59
C LEU A 259 12.76 4.10 -13.23
N GLY A 260 12.28 2.87 -13.25
CA GLY A 260 13.02 1.72 -13.71
C GLY A 260 12.17 0.45 -13.79
N TYR A 261 12.86 -0.66 -14.04
CA TYR A 261 12.30 -1.99 -14.09
C TYR A 261 13.22 -2.99 -13.41
N VAL A 262 12.64 -4.07 -12.91
CA VAL A 262 13.36 -5.26 -12.45
C VAL A 262 12.95 -6.42 -13.35
N ASP A 263 13.88 -6.95 -14.14
CA ASP A 263 13.67 -8.15 -14.95
C ASP A 263 13.66 -9.37 -14.03
N TYR A 264 12.55 -10.11 -14.01
CA TYR A 264 12.34 -11.19 -13.05
C TYR A 264 13.19 -12.41 -13.37
N ASP A 265 13.38 -12.73 -14.65
CA ASP A 265 14.22 -13.86 -15.05
C ASP A 265 15.67 -13.60 -14.58
N GLU A 266 16.23 -12.42 -14.86
CA GLU A 266 17.57 -12.05 -14.40
C GLU A 266 17.67 -11.94 -12.86
N ALA A 267 16.64 -11.39 -12.21
CA ALA A 267 16.58 -11.32 -10.75
C ALA A 267 16.50 -12.73 -10.13
N SER A 268 15.86 -13.69 -10.79
CA SER A 268 15.69 -15.06 -10.29
C SER A 268 16.98 -15.90 -10.36
N GLU A 269 17.96 -15.49 -11.15
CA GLU A 269 19.22 -16.23 -11.38
C GLU A 269 20.32 -15.89 -10.34
N ASP A 270 20.88 -16.91 -9.69
CA ASP A 270 22.01 -16.85 -8.72
C ASP A 270 21.87 -15.75 -7.65
N ALA A 271 21.20 -16.08 -6.55
CA ALA A 271 20.80 -15.19 -5.45
C ALA A 271 21.92 -14.40 -4.74
N THR A 272 23.19 -14.60 -5.02
CA THR A 272 24.28 -14.04 -4.17
C THR A 272 24.82 -12.71 -4.67
N GLY A 273 24.93 -11.72 -3.77
CA GLY A 273 25.68 -10.47 -3.99
C GLY A 273 24.81 -9.26 -4.37
N ASP A 274 25.35 -8.41 -5.25
CA ASP A 274 24.75 -7.13 -5.68
C ASP A 274 23.34 -7.27 -6.29
N ALA A 275 22.63 -6.14 -6.44
CA ALA A 275 21.32 -6.09 -7.10
C ALA A 275 21.38 -6.60 -8.55
N ARG A 276 20.41 -7.42 -8.96
CA ARG A 276 20.33 -7.99 -10.31
C ARG A 276 19.02 -7.70 -11.03
N GLY A 277 19.09 -7.62 -12.36
CA GLY A 277 17.95 -7.32 -13.23
C GLY A 277 17.38 -5.89 -13.07
N VAL A 278 17.97 -5.06 -12.22
CA VAL A 278 17.48 -3.70 -11.95
C VAL A 278 18.06 -2.71 -12.96
N SER A 279 17.18 -1.92 -13.58
CA SER A 279 17.57 -0.87 -14.51
C SER A 279 16.77 0.40 -14.25
N PHE A 280 17.43 1.54 -14.17
CA PHE A 280 16.79 2.85 -14.04
C PHE A 280 16.87 3.62 -15.37
N THR A 281 15.75 4.20 -15.78
CA THR A 281 15.62 4.97 -17.02
C THR A 281 15.43 6.46 -16.77
N LYS A 282 15.22 6.86 -15.51
CA LYS A 282 15.08 8.24 -15.04
C LYS A 282 16.14 8.55 -13.99
N ALA A 283 16.34 9.84 -13.74
CA ALA A 283 17.21 10.29 -12.65
C ALA A 283 16.57 9.95 -11.29
N TYR A 284 17.41 9.52 -10.37
CA TYR A 284 17.06 9.14 -9.01
C TYR A 284 18.13 9.65 -8.03
N THR A 285 17.80 9.71 -6.74
CA THR A 285 18.76 10.00 -5.67
C THR A 285 19.66 8.80 -5.43
N GLU A 286 20.98 8.97 -5.55
CA GLU A 286 21.93 7.88 -5.32
C GLU A 286 22.03 7.54 -3.83
N ARG A 287 22.39 6.28 -3.52
CA ARG A 287 22.69 5.85 -2.15
C ARG A 287 23.65 6.81 -1.45
N GLU A 288 23.38 7.06 -0.16
CA GLU A 288 24.16 7.95 0.71
C GLU A 288 24.23 9.44 0.27
N GLU A 289 23.52 9.83 -0.79
CA GLU A 289 23.46 11.24 -1.23
C GLU A 289 22.62 12.10 -0.27
N ALA A 290 21.51 11.55 0.23
CA ALA A 290 20.67 12.17 1.24
C ALA A 290 21.03 11.65 2.66
N PRO A 291 20.92 12.51 3.70
CA PRO A 291 21.02 12.03 5.07
C PRO A 291 19.83 11.13 5.43
N LEU A 292 19.96 10.37 6.51
CA LEU A 292 18.80 9.81 7.19
C LEU A 292 18.22 10.89 8.10
N ASP A 293 16.99 11.33 7.82
CA ASP A 293 16.24 12.27 8.67
C ASP A 293 14.74 11.96 8.59
N ILE A 294 13.97 12.40 9.59
CA ILE A 294 12.54 12.12 9.68
C ILE A 294 11.75 13.31 10.23
N ALA A 295 10.65 13.63 9.56
CA ALA A 295 9.64 14.62 9.94
C ALA A 295 8.25 13.96 9.88
N PRO A 296 7.90 13.12 10.87
CA PRO A 296 6.76 12.22 10.79
C PRO A 296 5.42 12.89 11.09
N ASP A 297 5.41 14.14 11.57
CA ASP A 297 4.18 14.85 11.91
C ASP A 297 3.34 15.10 10.65
N LEU A 298 2.04 14.83 10.72
CA LEU A 298 1.07 15.01 9.64
C LEU A 298 -0.20 15.62 10.25
N ASP A 299 -0.72 16.71 9.66
CA ASP A 299 -2.01 17.28 10.07
C ASP A 299 -3.14 16.42 9.48
N GLU A 300 -3.90 15.75 10.35
CA GLU A 300 -5.00 14.88 9.95
C GLU A 300 -6.23 15.64 9.43
N ASP A 301 -6.34 16.95 9.70
CA ASP A 301 -7.53 17.74 9.40
C ASP A 301 -7.54 18.29 7.96
N VAL A 302 -7.27 17.38 7.01
CA VAL A 302 -7.18 17.65 5.58
C VAL A 302 -8.12 16.76 4.77
N GLU A 303 -8.99 17.39 3.98
CA GLU A 303 -9.95 16.68 3.12
C GLU A 303 -9.59 16.71 1.63
N LEU A 304 -10.07 15.71 0.89
CA LEU A 304 -9.99 15.67 -0.57
C LEU A 304 -11.41 15.71 -1.14
N VAL A 305 -11.75 16.81 -1.81
CA VAL A 305 -13.08 17.09 -2.34
C VAL A 305 -13.06 16.98 -3.85
N LYS A 306 -13.79 16.00 -4.40
CA LYS A 306 -13.95 15.87 -5.85
C LYS A 306 -15.12 16.70 -6.35
N PHE A 307 -14.83 17.72 -7.15
CA PHE A 307 -15.86 18.55 -7.76
C PHE A 307 -16.64 17.77 -8.84
N THR A 308 -17.97 17.94 -8.91
CA THR A 308 -18.79 17.35 -9.98
C THR A 308 -19.88 18.31 -10.49
N PRO A 309 -20.32 18.19 -11.75
CA PRO A 309 -21.40 19.03 -12.25
C PRO A 309 -22.72 18.83 -11.47
N GLY A 310 -23.27 19.92 -10.94
CA GLY A 310 -24.49 19.88 -10.11
C GLY A 310 -24.24 19.44 -8.66
N MET A 311 -23.00 19.46 -8.20
CA MET A 311 -22.63 19.30 -6.80
C MET A 311 -23.33 20.33 -5.92
N ASP A 312 -23.64 19.94 -4.69
CA ASP A 312 -24.21 20.83 -3.67
C ASP A 312 -23.09 21.61 -2.99
N GLU A 313 -23.32 22.90 -2.70
CA GLU A 313 -22.37 23.78 -2.02
C GLU A 313 -22.05 23.31 -0.60
N ALA A 314 -22.99 22.59 0.02
CA ALA A 314 -22.85 21.97 1.34
C ALA A 314 -21.61 21.06 1.49
N PHE A 315 -21.03 20.56 0.40
CA PHE A 315 -19.80 19.76 0.47
C PHE A 315 -18.55 20.60 0.73
N PHE A 316 -18.51 21.86 0.29
CA PHE A 316 -17.43 22.80 0.66
C PHE A 316 -17.70 23.43 2.02
N GLU A 317 -18.96 23.73 2.36
CA GLU A 317 -19.33 24.16 3.72
C GLU A 317 -18.94 23.11 4.77
N ALA A 318 -19.02 21.81 4.44
CA ALA A 318 -18.57 20.74 5.34
C ALA A 318 -17.04 20.77 5.63
N CYS A 319 -16.28 21.56 4.88
CA CYS A 319 -14.85 21.78 5.09
C CYS A 319 -14.55 23.05 5.93
N GLU A 320 -15.57 23.78 6.39
CA GLU A 320 -15.36 24.92 7.30
C GLU A 320 -14.57 24.50 8.54
N GLY A 321 -13.52 25.26 8.86
CA GLY A 321 -12.66 25.04 10.02
C GLY A 321 -11.59 23.96 9.84
N LYS A 322 -11.48 23.33 8.65
CA LYS A 322 -10.39 22.41 8.32
C LYS A 322 -9.06 23.14 8.20
N SER A 323 -7.96 22.47 8.52
CA SER A 323 -6.61 23.01 8.27
C SER A 323 -6.30 23.11 6.77
N GLY A 324 -6.80 22.15 5.96
CA GLY A 324 -6.56 22.13 4.53
C GLY A 324 -7.61 21.38 3.71
N VAL A 325 -7.74 21.78 2.44
CA VAL A 325 -8.63 21.13 1.48
C VAL A 325 -7.91 20.97 0.15
N VAL A 326 -7.85 19.74 -0.36
CA VAL A 326 -7.46 19.48 -1.74
C VAL A 326 -8.70 19.33 -2.61
N VAL A 327 -8.79 20.10 -3.67
CA VAL A 327 -9.91 20.06 -4.62
C VAL A 327 -9.48 19.28 -5.86
N GLU A 328 -10.19 18.19 -6.18
CA GLU A 328 -10.06 17.48 -7.45
C GLU A 328 -11.00 18.14 -8.48
N GLY A 329 -10.51 19.25 -9.06
CA GLY A 329 -11.22 20.08 -10.04
C GLY A 329 -11.29 19.47 -11.44
N THR A 330 -12.03 20.10 -12.33
CA THR A 330 -12.13 19.66 -13.74
C THR A 330 -11.04 20.24 -14.63
N GLY A 331 -10.57 19.46 -15.61
CA GLY A 331 -9.72 19.98 -16.70
C GLY A 331 -8.40 20.57 -16.20
N LEU A 332 -8.24 21.89 -16.35
CA LEU A 332 -7.03 22.60 -15.90
C LEU A 332 -7.10 23.05 -14.43
N GLY A 333 -8.09 22.65 -13.65
CA GLY A 333 -8.24 23.08 -12.24
C GLY A 333 -9.48 23.94 -11.99
N HIS A 334 -10.64 23.55 -12.50
CA HIS A 334 -11.85 24.38 -12.38
C HIS A 334 -12.96 23.75 -11.54
N VAL A 335 -13.67 24.61 -10.82
CA VAL A 335 -14.98 24.34 -10.23
C VAL A 335 -16.06 25.15 -10.97
N HIS A 336 -17.32 24.99 -10.57
CA HIS A 336 -18.38 25.90 -11.02
C HIS A 336 -18.19 27.28 -10.35
N THR A 337 -18.43 28.37 -11.09
CA THR A 337 -18.15 29.74 -10.62
C THR A 337 -18.81 30.11 -9.30
N ASP A 338 -19.98 29.54 -9.03
CA ASP A 338 -20.73 29.83 -7.81
C ASP A 338 -19.98 29.39 -6.55
N PHE A 339 -19.10 28.38 -6.63
CA PHE A 339 -18.32 27.89 -5.49
C PHE A 339 -17.09 28.76 -5.18
N VAL A 340 -16.76 29.75 -6.02
CA VAL A 340 -15.56 30.58 -5.81
C VAL A 340 -15.70 31.37 -4.51
N GLU A 341 -16.89 31.91 -4.21
CA GLU A 341 -17.14 32.66 -2.98
C GLU A 341 -16.99 31.77 -1.74
N THR A 342 -17.58 30.57 -1.72
CA THR A 342 -17.41 29.62 -0.61
C THR A 342 -15.97 29.16 -0.43
N ILE A 343 -15.21 28.99 -1.53
CA ILE A 343 -13.79 28.63 -1.44
C ILE A 343 -12.97 29.80 -0.89
N GLU A 344 -13.26 31.03 -1.32
CA GLU A 344 -12.64 32.25 -0.78
C GLU A 344 -12.90 32.36 0.73
N GLU A 345 -14.12 32.08 1.19
CA GLU A 345 -14.46 32.05 2.63
C GLU A 345 -13.62 31.02 3.41
N LEU A 346 -13.40 29.81 2.86
CA LEU A 346 -12.52 28.82 3.48
C LEU A 346 -11.09 29.34 3.63
N VAL A 347 -10.56 29.98 2.58
CA VAL A 347 -9.20 30.54 2.57
C VAL A 347 -9.09 31.69 3.58
N ASP A 348 -10.07 32.59 3.61
CA ASP A 348 -10.14 33.72 4.54
C ASP A 348 -10.20 33.26 6.01
N ASP A 349 -10.84 32.11 6.28
CA ASP A 349 -10.88 31.47 7.59
C ASP A 349 -9.59 30.71 7.96
N GLY A 350 -8.60 30.70 7.06
CA GLY A 350 -7.26 30.14 7.28
C GLY A 350 -7.06 28.71 6.75
N THR A 351 -8.01 28.18 5.98
CA THR A 351 -7.88 26.87 5.33
C THR A 351 -6.91 26.98 4.16
N THR A 352 -5.89 26.11 4.09
CA THR A 352 -5.07 26.03 2.87
C THR A 352 -5.81 25.22 1.80
N VAL A 353 -6.26 25.87 0.73
CA VAL A 353 -6.96 25.22 -0.38
C VAL A 353 -6.02 24.98 -1.56
N VAL A 354 -5.88 23.73 -1.99
CA VAL A 354 -5.00 23.32 -3.11
C VAL A 354 -5.83 22.77 -4.26
N MET A 355 -5.66 23.32 -5.47
CA MET A 355 -6.32 22.85 -6.68
C MET A 355 -5.53 21.74 -7.37
N THR A 356 -6.17 20.61 -7.62
CA THR A 356 -5.69 19.50 -8.47
C THR A 356 -6.71 19.18 -9.55
N SER A 357 -6.45 18.18 -10.38
CA SER A 357 -7.35 17.81 -11.48
C SER A 357 -7.83 16.36 -11.43
N GLN A 358 -9.07 16.16 -11.88
CA GLN A 358 -9.63 14.86 -12.24
C GLN A 358 -8.95 14.25 -13.46
N CYS A 359 -8.34 15.09 -14.31
CA CYS A 359 -7.43 14.66 -15.36
C CYS A 359 -6.10 14.30 -14.69
N LEU A 360 -5.89 13.00 -14.48
CA LEU A 360 -4.71 12.49 -13.79
C LEU A 360 -3.41 12.85 -14.51
N ASP A 361 -3.41 12.71 -15.85
CA ASP A 361 -2.34 13.25 -16.68
C ASP A 361 -2.61 14.71 -17.01
N GLY A 362 -1.66 15.57 -16.67
CA GLY A 362 -1.71 16.99 -16.98
C GLY A 362 -1.13 17.85 -15.88
N ARG A 363 -1.22 19.16 -16.09
CA ARG A 363 -0.84 20.19 -15.14
C ARG A 363 -1.99 21.17 -15.00
N VAL A 364 -2.36 21.49 -13.77
CA VAL A 364 -3.29 22.58 -13.44
C VAL A 364 -2.73 23.91 -13.94
N CYS A 365 -3.58 24.75 -14.50
CA CYS A 365 -3.19 26.07 -14.96
C CYS A 365 -4.39 27.01 -14.86
N ASP A 366 -4.53 27.61 -13.67
CA ASP A 366 -5.70 28.40 -13.33
C ASP A 366 -5.67 29.78 -13.99
N ARG A 367 -4.61 30.10 -14.74
CA ARG A 367 -4.43 31.39 -15.41
C ARG A 367 -5.14 31.50 -16.77
N VAL A 368 -5.57 30.37 -17.34
CA VAL A 368 -6.10 30.33 -18.72
C VAL A 368 -7.52 30.87 -18.82
N TYR A 369 -8.39 30.48 -17.88
CA TYR A 369 -9.81 30.82 -17.86
C TYR A 369 -10.13 31.78 -16.71
N ASP A 370 -11.20 32.57 -16.86
CA ASP A 370 -11.60 33.56 -15.86
C ASP A 370 -11.83 32.90 -14.49
N THR A 371 -12.56 31.77 -14.44
CA THR A 371 -12.83 31.02 -13.21
C THR A 371 -11.55 30.59 -12.48
N GLY A 372 -10.50 30.20 -13.20
CA GLY A 372 -9.24 29.86 -12.56
C GLY A 372 -8.54 31.09 -11.98
N ARG A 373 -8.61 32.24 -12.66
CA ARG A 373 -8.06 33.50 -12.13
C ARG A 373 -8.81 33.95 -10.88
N ASP A 374 -10.13 33.80 -10.89
CA ASP A 374 -10.95 34.10 -9.74
C ASP A 374 -10.58 33.20 -8.54
N LEU A 375 -10.28 31.91 -8.77
CA LEU A 375 -9.76 30.99 -7.74
C LEU A 375 -8.37 31.40 -7.22
N LEU A 376 -7.47 31.82 -8.11
CA LEU A 376 -6.15 32.33 -7.70
C LEU A 376 -6.26 33.62 -6.89
N ASP A 377 -7.16 34.53 -7.30
CA ASP A 377 -7.43 35.78 -6.58
C ASP A 377 -8.07 35.48 -5.22
N ALA A 378 -8.87 34.41 -5.10
CA ALA A 378 -9.40 33.86 -3.85
C ALA A 378 -8.35 33.13 -2.98
N GLY A 379 -7.08 33.07 -3.40
CA GLY A 379 -5.98 32.50 -2.62
C GLY A 379 -5.82 30.98 -2.73
N VAL A 380 -6.46 30.33 -3.72
CA VAL A 380 -6.25 28.91 -3.99
C VAL A 380 -4.83 28.66 -4.52
N VAL A 381 -4.18 27.61 -4.01
CA VAL A 381 -2.84 27.19 -4.39
C VAL A 381 -2.90 26.24 -5.59
N GLU A 382 -2.16 26.55 -6.66
CA GLU A 382 -2.03 25.63 -7.81
C GLU A 382 -1.25 24.37 -7.37
N GLY A 383 -1.87 23.19 -7.46
CA GLY A 383 -1.23 21.89 -7.18
C GLY A 383 -0.36 21.36 -8.32
N GLU A 384 -0.08 22.19 -9.34
CA GLU A 384 0.77 21.87 -10.47
C GLU A 384 0.36 20.57 -11.19
N ASP A 385 1.26 19.58 -11.30
CA ASP A 385 1.00 18.27 -11.87
C ASP A 385 1.00 17.15 -10.82
N MET A 386 0.76 17.50 -9.55
CA MET A 386 0.60 16.51 -8.48
C MET A 386 -0.67 15.69 -8.66
N LEU A 387 -0.58 14.41 -8.32
CA LEU A 387 -1.75 13.56 -8.16
C LEU A 387 -2.61 14.07 -6.99
N PRO A 388 -3.96 14.02 -7.08
CA PRO A 388 -4.84 14.49 -6.01
C PRO A 388 -4.56 13.82 -4.65
N GLY A 389 -4.32 12.50 -4.66
CA GLY A 389 -3.98 11.76 -3.45
C GLY A 389 -2.62 12.14 -2.87
N THR A 390 -1.62 12.36 -3.71
CA THR A 390 -0.28 12.83 -3.29
C THR A 390 -0.34 14.26 -2.76
N ALA A 391 -1.12 15.14 -3.39
CA ALA A 391 -1.33 16.50 -2.92
C ALA A 391 -2.01 16.54 -1.54
N LYS A 392 -2.97 15.63 -1.28
CA LYS A 392 -3.57 15.49 0.07
C LYS A 392 -2.50 15.18 1.09
N VAL A 393 -1.67 14.17 0.83
CA VAL A 393 -0.63 13.74 1.77
C VAL A 393 0.46 14.82 1.95
N LYS A 394 0.87 15.48 0.86
CA LYS A 394 1.81 16.60 0.93
C LYS A 394 1.26 17.76 1.75
N LEU A 395 -0.03 18.08 1.61
CA LEU A 395 -0.66 19.15 2.37
C LEU A 395 -0.71 18.82 3.88
N MET A 396 -1.04 17.58 4.24
CA MET A 396 -0.96 17.09 5.62
C MET A 396 0.44 17.32 6.21
N TRP A 397 1.48 16.99 5.44
CA TRP A 397 2.87 17.18 5.84
C TRP A 397 3.27 18.66 5.92
N ALA A 398 2.92 19.46 4.91
CA ALA A 398 3.26 20.87 4.85
C ALA A 398 2.64 21.68 6.00
N LEU A 399 1.39 21.38 6.37
CA LEU A 399 0.71 22.00 7.50
C LEU A 399 1.38 21.70 8.85
N ALA A 400 1.95 20.50 9.00
CA ALA A 400 2.61 20.08 10.23
C ALA A 400 4.08 20.54 10.33
N ASN A 401 4.78 20.66 9.19
CA ASN A 401 6.24 20.81 9.16
C ASN A 401 6.75 22.11 8.51
N SER A 402 5.88 22.97 7.97
CA SER A 402 6.27 24.23 7.31
C SER A 402 5.61 25.46 7.93
N ASP A 403 6.35 26.56 7.97
CA ASP A 403 5.82 27.88 8.34
C ASP A 403 4.95 28.50 7.22
N ASP A 404 5.08 28.02 5.97
CA ASP A 404 4.31 28.48 4.81
C ASP A 404 3.83 27.27 3.98
N PRO A 405 2.74 26.63 4.40
CA PRO A 405 2.21 25.44 3.72
C PRO A 405 1.84 25.70 2.25
N ALA A 406 1.32 26.89 1.94
CA ALA A 406 0.94 27.27 0.59
C ALA A 406 2.15 27.32 -0.36
N ALA A 407 3.25 27.93 0.07
CA ALA A 407 4.49 27.94 -0.71
C ALA A 407 5.10 26.54 -0.84
N THR A 408 5.13 25.77 0.26
CA THR A 408 5.66 24.39 0.27
C THR A 408 4.90 23.48 -0.69
N MET A 409 3.59 23.66 -0.85
CA MET A 409 2.81 22.89 -1.83
C MET A 409 3.30 23.06 -3.27
N GLN A 410 3.90 24.20 -3.63
CA GLN A 410 4.42 24.46 -4.98
C GLN A 410 5.91 24.09 -5.16
N GLU A 411 6.62 23.79 -4.06
CA GLU A 411 8.02 23.39 -4.08
C GLU A 411 8.16 21.89 -4.35
N PRO A 412 8.94 21.45 -5.36
CA PRO A 412 9.22 20.03 -5.56
C PRO A 412 10.07 19.47 -4.42
N LEU A 413 9.57 18.48 -3.67
CA LEU A 413 10.28 17.87 -2.54
C LEU A 413 10.76 16.45 -2.82
N ALA A 414 9.89 15.62 -3.40
CA ALA A 414 10.11 14.19 -3.59
C ALA A 414 9.62 13.73 -4.98
N GLY A 415 9.85 14.56 -6.00
CA GLY A 415 9.52 14.28 -7.41
C GLY A 415 8.03 14.27 -7.74
N GLU A 416 7.20 14.80 -6.84
CA GLU A 416 5.74 14.95 -6.99
C GLU A 416 5.34 16.07 -7.95
N ILE A 417 6.23 17.05 -8.21
CA ILE A 417 6.06 18.12 -9.19
C ILE A 417 7.17 18.05 -10.24
N THR A 418 6.82 18.19 -11.52
CA THR A 418 7.82 18.35 -12.60
C THR A 418 8.16 19.82 -12.80
N GLU A 419 9.36 20.15 -13.27
CA GLU A 419 9.69 21.55 -13.60
C GLU A 419 8.91 22.07 -14.82
N ARG A 420 8.48 21.15 -15.70
CA ARG A 420 7.83 21.49 -16.97
C ARG A 420 6.83 20.44 -17.39
N SER A 421 5.62 20.88 -17.76
CA SER A 421 4.68 20.05 -18.51
C SER A 421 5.10 19.93 -19.99
N THR A 422 5.21 18.69 -20.47
CA THR A 422 5.43 18.36 -21.88
C THR A 422 4.25 17.54 -22.40
N PRO A 423 3.14 18.16 -22.84
CA PRO A 423 1.88 17.47 -23.16
C PRO A 423 1.92 16.39 -24.27
N TRP A 424 3.07 16.14 -24.87
CA TRP A 424 3.29 15.22 -25.98
C TRP A 424 4.34 14.13 -25.66
N GLN A 425 4.92 14.16 -24.46
CA GLN A 425 5.78 13.12 -23.90
C GLN A 425 5.03 12.50 -22.74
#